data_AF-A0A6A5UAQ2-F1
#
_entry.id   AF-A0A6A5UAQ2-F1
#
_cell.length_a   1.000
_cell.length_b   1.000
_cell.length_c   1.000
_cell.angle_alpha   90.00
_cell.angle_beta   90.00
_cell.angle_gamma   90.00
#
_symmetry.space_group_name_H-M   'P 1'
#
loop_
_entity.id
_entity.type
_entity.pdbx_description
1 polymer ?
#
loop_
_entity_poly.entity_id
_entity_poly.type
_entity_poly.pdbx_seq_one_letter_code
_entity_poly.pdbx_strand_id
1 'polypeptide(L)'
;MAGKTPASHSKTASSAPKPSLELKPPFTPRPIPPNSKPSADATASQASLLTSDNGGQQPVLETAINIALSALDSLPTIAGGQDDIYLANRDITKFLEWDLDLDRLNRIHGHLWMAGRPMRARPLHRYKMMGFDILHTQQIDLHLLKFSNKLILKPLAEYMLSHTFWSEHICTYPTDTLHKSGSGFLLSYIWLLTSPLDLKLAHDLFLLPSFITWHWWKTFVADFLDHIDANALHQVNKRFHYGDLRLGRINSIYRTRYCHTHFVRGYLYGYNRYVVFFQRKFGWILIVFVFFSLVLAAMQVGASVAPLASETAFLRSCFGFVVASMVSVAAVLGVVAVVFLGTFLFNMGAAIGHSRRMRAERERMAREREGGMGVGMGGRKDV
;
A
#
# COMPACT_ATOMS: atom_id res chain seq x y z
N MET A 1 5.33 69.38 4.72
CA MET A 1 6.26 68.25 4.96
C MET A 1 5.69 67.02 4.27
N ALA A 2 6.56 66.32 3.54
CA ALA A 2 6.30 65.34 2.48
C ALA A 2 5.26 64.24 2.78
N GLY A 3 4.35 64.03 1.82
CA GLY A 3 3.63 62.77 1.64
C GLY A 3 4.52 61.72 0.98
N LYS A 4 4.48 60.49 1.49
CA LYS A 4 5.19 59.33 0.93
C LYS A 4 4.19 58.25 0.53
N THR A 5 4.00 58.10 -0.77
CA THR A 5 3.43 56.93 -1.43
C THR A 5 4.43 55.77 -1.38
N PRO A 6 4.03 54.51 -1.14
CA PRO A 6 4.88 53.36 -1.41
C PRO A 6 4.66 52.83 -2.83
N ALA A 7 5.75 52.67 -3.56
CA ALA A 7 5.81 52.14 -4.92
C ALA A 7 5.47 50.64 -4.95
N SER A 8 4.62 50.24 -5.90
CA SER A 8 4.33 48.85 -6.23
C SER A 8 5.49 48.24 -7.02
N HIS A 9 6.17 47.24 -6.44
CA HIS A 9 7.05 46.36 -7.21
C HIS A 9 6.32 45.05 -7.54
N SER A 10 5.69 45.00 -8.71
CA SER A 10 5.26 43.76 -9.35
C SER A 10 6.49 43.02 -9.88
N LYS A 11 7.01 42.03 -9.13
CA LYS A 11 7.95 41.05 -9.67
C LYS A 11 7.17 39.95 -10.38
N THR A 12 6.97 40.11 -11.68
CA THR A 12 6.66 39.02 -12.61
C THR A 12 7.87 38.08 -12.67
N ALA A 13 7.83 37.00 -11.88
CA ALA A 13 8.79 35.90 -11.99
C ALA A 13 8.40 35.06 -13.21
N SER A 14 9.00 35.38 -14.36
CA SER A 14 9.03 34.54 -15.54
C SER A 14 9.81 33.27 -15.21
N SER A 15 9.11 32.15 -14.98
CA SER A 15 9.73 30.84 -14.77
C SER A 15 10.26 30.31 -16.09
N ALA A 16 11.56 30.47 -16.34
CA ALA A 16 12.26 29.75 -17.39
C ALA A 16 12.10 28.23 -17.18
N PRO A 17 11.92 27.43 -18.24
CA PRO A 17 11.87 25.98 -18.14
C PRO A 17 13.22 25.48 -17.63
N LYS A 18 13.22 24.74 -16.52
CA LYS A 18 14.42 24.04 -16.03
C LYS A 18 14.90 23.10 -17.15
N PRO A 19 16.22 23.03 -17.41
CA PRO A 19 16.76 22.03 -18.33
C PRO A 19 16.34 20.66 -17.83
N SER A 20 15.70 19.87 -18.70
CA SER A 20 15.38 18.47 -18.45
C SER A 20 16.69 17.72 -18.27
N LEU A 21 17.14 17.60 -17.01
CA LEU A 21 18.20 16.69 -16.60
C LEU A 21 17.81 15.30 -17.13
N GLU A 22 18.59 14.80 -18.06
CA GLU A 22 18.43 13.45 -18.61
C GLU A 22 18.52 12.46 -17.45
N LEU A 23 17.41 11.81 -17.12
CA LEU A 23 17.33 10.84 -16.04
C LEU A 23 18.15 9.62 -16.44
N LYS A 24 18.99 9.14 -15.52
CA LYS A 24 19.78 7.92 -15.69
C LYS A 24 19.34 6.85 -14.69
N PRO A 25 19.49 5.56 -15.03
CA PRO A 25 19.28 4.49 -14.06
C PRO A 25 20.15 4.70 -12.80
N PRO A 26 19.66 4.31 -11.61
CA PRO A 26 20.36 4.57 -10.35
C PRO A 26 21.46 3.54 -10.06
N PHE A 27 22.03 2.90 -11.07
CA PHE A 27 23.10 1.90 -10.99
C PHE A 27 23.66 1.65 -12.41
N THR A 28 24.83 1.04 -12.52
CA THR A 28 25.47 0.73 -13.82
C THR A 28 24.90 -0.53 -14.48
N PRO A 29 25.03 -0.69 -15.83
CA PRO A 29 24.62 -1.90 -16.54
C PRO A 29 25.33 -3.15 -16.03
N ARG A 30 24.58 -4.24 -15.81
CA ARG A 30 25.09 -5.52 -15.31
C ARG A 30 24.38 -6.71 -15.96
N PRO A 31 25.06 -7.85 -16.13
CA PRO A 31 24.41 -9.08 -16.60
C PRO A 31 23.48 -9.65 -15.53
N ILE A 32 22.26 -10.02 -15.94
CA ILE A 32 21.25 -10.68 -15.11
C ILE A 32 20.80 -11.93 -15.87
N PRO A 33 21.04 -13.15 -15.36
CA PRO A 33 21.76 -13.50 -14.13
C PRO A 33 23.29 -13.38 -14.30
N PRO A 34 24.05 -13.18 -13.20
CA PRO A 34 25.49 -12.85 -13.24
C PRO A 34 26.41 -13.91 -13.86
N ASN A 35 25.96 -15.16 -14.02
CA ASN A 35 26.74 -16.27 -14.58
C ASN A 35 26.24 -16.75 -15.96
N SER A 36 25.43 -15.96 -16.67
CA SER A 36 25.05 -16.30 -18.05
C SER A 36 26.28 -16.21 -18.96
N LYS A 37 26.84 -17.37 -19.36
CA LYS A 37 27.67 -17.42 -20.56
C LYS A 37 26.79 -16.99 -21.74
N PRO A 38 27.34 -16.31 -22.77
CA PRO A 38 26.60 -16.05 -24.00
C PRO A 38 26.44 -17.37 -24.77
N SER A 39 25.51 -18.21 -24.32
CA SER A 39 25.01 -19.37 -25.04
C SER A 39 23.55 -19.11 -25.35
N ALA A 40 23.25 -19.11 -26.65
CA ALA A 40 21.96 -18.90 -27.29
C ALA A 40 20.72 -19.20 -26.41
N ASP A 41 19.82 -18.21 -26.33
CA ASP A 41 18.36 -18.33 -26.30
C ASP A 41 17.71 -19.41 -25.41
N ALA A 42 18.25 -19.74 -24.24
CA ALA A 42 17.52 -20.59 -23.30
C ALA A 42 16.45 -19.78 -22.52
N THR A 43 15.37 -19.42 -23.19
CA THR A 43 14.15 -18.88 -22.56
C THR A 43 13.50 -19.97 -21.69
N ALA A 44 12.79 -19.61 -20.61
CA ALA A 44 12.05 -20.56 -19.76
C ALA A 44 11.14 -21.53 -20.55
N SER A 45 10.69 -21.13 -21.74
CA SER A 45 9.93 -21.94 -22.70
C SER A 45 10.70 -23.14 -23.26
N GLN A 46 12.04 -23.09 -23.31
CA GLN A 46 12.89 -24.17 -23.84
C GLN A 46 13.32 -25.19 -22.78
N ALA A 47 13.31 -24.81 -21.50
CA ALA A 47 13.69 -25.70 -20.41
C ALA A 47 12.68 -26.86 -20.19
N SER A 48 11.41 -26.66 -20.57
CA SER A 48 10.39 -27.73 -20.52
C SER A 48 10.62 -28.88 -21.51
N LEU A 49 11.53 -28.72 -22.49
CA LEU A 49 11.80 -29.73 -23.52
C LEU A 49 13.09 -30.53 -23.28
N LEU A 50 13.87 -30.22 -22.24
CA LEU A 50 15.14 -30.87 -21.95
C LEU A 50 15.07 -31.68 -20.65
N THR A 51 14.41 -32.84 -20.68
CA THR A 51 14.74 -33.93 -19.75
C THR A 51 14.56 -35.27 -20.44
N SER A 52 15.69 -35.90 -20.75
CA SER A 52 15.77 -37.35 -20.94
C SER A 52 15.81 -38.00 -19.56
N ASP A 53 14.82 -38.86 -19.31
CA ASP A 53 14.85 -40.09 -18.53
C ASP A 53 15.75 -40.13 -17.26
N ASN A 54 15.22 -39.68 -16.11
CA ASN A 54 15.42 -40.42 -14.87
C ASN A 54 14.40 -40.02 -13.79
N GLY A 55 13.90 -41.02 -13.06
CA GLY A 55 12.76 -40.94 -12.16
C GLY A 55 12.92 -39.98 -10.98
N GLY A 56 11.85 -39.20 -10.75
CA GLY A 56 11.65 -38.29 -9.62
C GLY A 56 10.93 -37.03 -10.10
N GLN A 57 9.66 -36.86 -9.77
CA GLN A 57 8.79 -35.81 -10.32
C GLN A 57 8.86 -34.44 -9.57
N GLN A 58 9.91 -34.19 -8.79
CA GLN A 58 10.14 -32.93 -8.04
C GLN A 58 11.26 -31.98 -8.55
N PRO A 59 12.29 -32.37 -9.33
CA PRO A 59 13.40 -31.48 -9.69
C PRO A 59 13.04 -30.44 -10.76
N VAL A 60 12.00 -30.69 -11.58
CA VAL A 60 11.63 -29.80 -12.69
C VAL A 60 11.07 -28.47 -12.18
N LEU A 61 10.27 -28.48 -11.12
CA LEU A 61 9.65 -27.26 -10.58
C LEU A 61 10.67 -26.38 -9.85
N GLU A 62 11.54 -26.97 -9.03
CA GLU A 62 12.63 -26.21 -8.38
C GLU A 62 13.62 -25.65 -9.41
N THR A 63 13.92 -26.39 -10.48
CA THR A 63 14.80 -25.88 -11.54
C THR A 63 14.16 -24.71 -12.28
N ALA A 64 12.85 -24.77 -12.58
CA ALA A 64 12.14 -23.69 -13.26
C ALA A 64 12.02 -22.40 -12.42
N ILE A 65 11.89 -22.50 -11.09
CA ILE A 65 11.83 -21.34 -10.17
C ILE A 65 13.21 -20.62 -10.07
N ASN A 66 14.30 -21.33 -10.37
CA ASN A 66 15.67 -20.81 -10.25
C ASN A 66 16.20 -20.16 -11.54
N ILE A 67 15.43 -20.14 -12.63
CA ILE A 67 15.81 -19.47 -13.86
C ILE A 67 15.42 -17.99 -13.75
N ALA A 68 16.41 -17.10 -13.88
CA ALA A 68 16.15 -15.67 -13.98
C ALA A 68 15.31 -15.38 -15.23
N LEU A 69 14.24 -14.61 -15.05
CA LEU A 69 13.39 -14.16 -16.14
C LEU A 69 14.03 -12.97 -16.87
N SER A 70 13.64 -12.76 -18.13
CA SER A 70 13.92 -11.48 -18.76
C SER A 70 13.12 -10.37 -18.05
N ALA A 71 13.55 -9.11 -18.18
CA ALA A 71 12.84 -7.99 -17.56
C ALA A 71 11.35 -7.94 -17.97
N LEU A 72 11.05 -8.18 -19.26
CA LEU A 72 9.69 -8.21 -19.77
C LEU A 72 8.91 -9.45 -19.34
N ASP A 73 9.56 -10.61 -19.23
CA ASP A 73 8.90 -11.84 -18.74
C ASP A 73 8.60 -11.78 -17.24
N SER A 74 9.33 -10.95 -16.49
CA SER A 74 9.08 -10.73 -15.06
C SER A 74 7.88 -9.82 -14.76
N LEU A 75 7.28 -9.21 -15.80
CA LEU A 75 6.08 -8.40 -15.66
C LEU A 75 4.85 -9.28 -15.38
N PRO A 76 3.85 -8.79 -14.65
CA PRO A 76 2.62 -9.53 -14.43
C PRO A 76 1.87 -9.73 -15.76
N THR A 77 1.15 -10.85 -15.90
CA THR A 77 0.38 -11.13 -17.13
C THR A 77 -0.65 -10.03 -17.43
N ILE A 78 -1.34 -9.56 -16.39
CA ILE A 78 -2.34 -8.50 -16.47
C ILE A 78 -2.03 -7.38 -15.50
N ALA A 79 -2.40 -6.17 -15.87
CA ALA A 79 -2.31 -4.97 -15.06
C ALA A 79 -3.65 -4.21 -15.06
N GLY A 80 -3.80 -3.31 -14.09
CA GLY A 80 -4.96 -2.45 -13.96
C GLY A 80 -5.88 -2.75 -12.77
N GLY A 81 -6.96 -1.98 -12.67
CA GLY A 81 -7.94 -2.06 -11.60
C GLY A 81 -8.99 -3.13 -11.83
N GLN A 82 -9.99 -3.20 -10.94
CA GLN A 82 -11.11 -4.15 -11.08
C GLN A 82 -11.95 -3.94 -12.35
N ASP A 83 -11.95 -2.73 -12.90
CA ASP A 83 -12.84 -2.31 -13.99
C ASP A 83 -12.12 -2.15 -15.34
N ASP A 84 -10.78 -2.07 -15.35
CA ASP A 84 -9.96 -1.90 -16.56
C ASP A 84 -8.75 -2.84 -16.50
N ILE A 85 -8.82 -3.93 -17.26
CA ILE A 85 -7.82 -5.00 -17.29
C ILE A 85 -7.16 -5.00 -18.67
N TYR A 86 -5.83 -4.95 -18.70
CA TYR A 86 -5.04 -5.04 -19.91
C TYR A 86 -3.80 -5.91 -19.70
N LEU A 87 -3.18 -6.35 -20.78
CA LEU A 87 -1.92 -7.11 -20.73
C LEU A 87 -0.77 -6.13 -20.45
N ALA A 88 0.04 -6.37 -19.42
CA ALA A 88 1.10 -5.44 -19.01
C ALA A 88 2.12 -5.20 -20.14
N ASN A 89 2.50 -6.26 -20.86
CA ASN A 89 3.45 -6.17 -21.98
C ASN A 89 2.95 -5.35 -23.18
N ARG A 90 1.64 -5.07 -23.27
CA ARG A 90 1.10 -4.21 -24.34
C ARG A 90 1.23 -2.73 -24.02
N ASP A 91 1.24 -2.37 -22.74
CA ASP A 91 1.31 -0.99 -22.28
C ASP A 91 2.11 -0.91 -20.98
N ILE A 92 3.44 -0.95 -21.14
CA ILE A 92 4.39 -0.95 -20.03
C ILE A 92 4.33 0.37 -19.26
N THR A 93 4.12 1.50 -19.96
CA THR A 93 4.02 2.82 -19.34
C THR A 93 2.83 2.88 -18.38
N LYS A 94 1.64 2.48 -18.84
CA LYS A 94 0.44 2.42 -18.00
C LYS A 94 0.60 1.42 -16.85
N PHE A 95 1.31 0.32 -17.08
CA PHE A 95 1.64 -0.63 -16.01
C PHE A 95 2.51 0.03 -14.93
N LEU A 96 3.58 0.74 -15.32
CA LEU A 96 4.50 1.38 -14.38
C LEU A 96 3.82 2.50 -13.59
N GLU A 97 2.97 3.30 -14.22
CA GLU A 97 2.13 4.30 -13.54
C GLU A 97 1.29 3.66 -12.44
N TRP A 98 0.74 2.48 -12.71
CA TRP A 98 -0.08 1.74 -11.75
C TRP A 98 0.75 1.03 -10.67
N ASP A 99 1.82 0.33 -11.04
CA ASP A 99 2.64 -0.48 -10.11
C ASP A 99 3.47 0.39 -9.16
N LEU A 100 3.90 1.57 -9.62
CA LEU A 100 4.70 2.54 -8.87
C LEU A 100 3.87 3.73 -8.32
N ASP A 101 2.54 3.62 -8.29
CA ASP A 101 1.64 4.67 -7.76
C ASP A 101 1.81 4.86 -6.24
N LEU A 102 2.24 6.06 -5.86
CA LEU A 102 2.38 6.50 -4.46
C LEU A 102 1.52 7.72 -4.13
N ASP A 103 0.62 8.13 -5.03
CA ASP A 103 -0.16 9.36 -4.91
C ASP A 103 -1.01 9.38 -3.65
N ARG A 104 -1.58 8.23 -3.30
CA ARG A 104 -2.40 8.08 -2.10
C ARG A 104 -1.63 8.49 -0.84
N LEU A 105 -0.36 8.18 -0.74
CA LEU A 105 0.46 8.56 0.42
C LEU A 105 1.00 9.95 0.29
N ASN A 106 1.33 10.35 -0.94
CA ASN A 106 1.83 11.67 -1.23
C ASN A 106 0.83 12.77 -0.87
N ARG A 107 -0.48 12.50 -1.03
CA ARG A 107 -1.56 13.39 -0.60
C ARG A 107 -1.61 13.63 0.91
N ILE A 108 -1.16 12.67 1.72
CA ILE A 108 -1.16 12.78 3.18
C ILE A 108 0.25 12.96 3.75
N HIS A 109 1.25 13.24 2.91
CA HIS A 109 2.66 13.27 3.31
C HIS A 109 2.90 14.17 4.54
N GLY A 110 2.32 15.38 4.57
CA GLY A 110 2.44 16.31 5.70
C GLY A 110 1.88 15.80 7.04
N HIS A 111 1.15 14.68 7.04
CA HIS A 111 0.59 14.04 8.24
C HIS A 111 1.28 12.71 8.57
N LEU A 112 2.22 12.23 7.75
CA LEU A 112 2.88 10.94 7.95
C LEU A 112 3.73 10.89 9.22
N TRP A 113 4.12 12.04 9.77
CA TRP A 113 4.75 12.16 11.09
C TRP A 113 3.92 11.51 12.21
N MET A 114 2.58 11.50 12.08
CA MET A 114 1.73 10.77 13.01
C MET A 114 1.89 9.26 12.86
N ALA A 115 2.12 8.75 11.64
CA ALA A 115 2.18 7.32 11.35
C ALA A 115 3.56 6.68 11.60
N GLY A 116 4.64 7.45 11.49
CA GLY A 116 6.00 7.01 11.79
C GLY A 116 7.00 8.17 11.84
N ARG A 117 8.22 7.85 12.25
CA ARG A 117 9.31 8.83 12.28
C ARG A 117 10.03 8.84 10.93
N PRO A 118 10.56 9.98 10.47
CA PRO A 118 11.36 10.06 9.25
C PRO A 118 12.72 9.40 9.50
N MET A 119 12.77 8.08 9.34
CA MET A 119 13.94 7.24 9.57
C MET A 119 13.90 6.11 8.54
N ARG A 120 15.08 5.60 8.16
CA ARG A 120 15.19 4.40 7.32
C ARG A 120 14.45 3.21 7.92
N ALA A 121 14.03 2.29 7.05
CA ALA A 121 13.47 1.01 7.50
C ALA A 121 14.50 0.20 8.30
N ARG A 122 14.01 -0.67 9.18
CA ARG A 122 14.87 -1.58 9.94
C ARG A 122 15.30 -2.76 9.06
N PRO A 123 16.45 -3.39 9.34
CA PRO A 123 16.81 -4.65 8.69
C PRO A 123 15.78 -5.76 8.93
N LEU A 124 15.73 -6.73 8.02
CA LEU A 124 14.73 -7.80 8.03
C LEU A 124 14.78 -8.68 9.28
N HIS A 125 15.98 -9.07 9.72
CA HIS A 125 16.16 -9.85 10.95
C HIS A 125 15.61 -9.12 12.18
N ARG A 126 15.67 -7.77 12.20
CA ARG A 126 15.15 -6.97 13.32
C ARG A 126 13.63 -7.03 13.38
N TYR A 127 12.94 -7.09 12.24
CA TYR A 127 11.49 -7.32 12.23
C TYR A 127 11.14 -8.71 12.75
N LYS A 128 11.86 -9.75 12.32
CA LYS A 128 11.68 -11.12 12.82
C LYS A 128 11.90 -11.20 14.34
N MET A 129 12.96 -10.56 14.83
CA MET A 129 13.28 -10.49 16.27
C MET A 129 12.19 -9.78 17.09
N MET A 130 11.47 -8.83 16.49
CA MET A 130 10.32 -8.15 17.12
C MET A 130 9.01 -8.94 16.99
N GLY A 131 9.04 -10.16 16.44
CA GLY A 131 7.86 -11.00 16.24
C GLY A 131 6.94 -10.54 15.11
N PHE A 132 7.48 -9.85 14.09
CA PHE A 132 6.70 -9.52 12.89
C PHE A 132 6.69 -10.68 11.90
N ASP A 133 5.49 -11.00 11.40
CA ASP A 133 5.30 -11.81 10.19
C ASP A 133 5.33 -10.92 8.95
N ILE A 134 5.86 -11.42 7.84
CA ILE A 134 5.83 -10.72 6.56
C ILE A 134 4.55 -11.10 5.79
N LEU A 135 3.90 -10.10 5.21
CA LEU A 135 2.79 -10.26 4.28
C LEU A 135 3.18 -9.70 2.91
N HIS A 136 3.00 -10.50 1.88
CA HIS A 136 3.28 -10.10 0.50
C HIS A 136 2.18 -9.21 -0.05
N THR A 137 2.58 -8.23 -0.85
CA THR A 137 1.67 -7.41 -1.65
C THR A 137 2.29 -7.15 -3.01
N GLN A 138 1.48 -6.78 -4.01
CA GLN A 138 2.01 -6.20 -5.24
C GLN A 138 1.86 -4.68 -5.28
N GLN A 139 1.15 -4.08 -4.31
CA GLN A 139 0.94 -2.63 -4.27
C GLN A 139 2.11 -1.93 -3.57
N ILE A 140 2.77 -1.00 -4.26
CA ILE A 140 3.91 -0.26 -3.71
C ILE A 140 3.50 0.66 -2.55
N ASP A 141 2.29 1.20 -2.56
CA ASP A 141 1.80 2.09 -1.51
C ASP A 141 1.63 1.36 -0.16
N LEU A 142 1.43 0.05 -0.20
CA LEU A 142 1.39 -0.81 0.98
C LEU A 142 2.78 -1.29 1.44
N HIS A 143 3.82 -1.16 0.61
CA HIS A 143 5.18 -1.56 0.96
C HIS A 143 5.67 -0.77 2.21
N LEU A 144 6.26 -1.50 3.16
CA LEU A 144 6.70 -1.01 4.48
C LEU A 144 5.58 -0.50 5.40
N LEU A 145 4.33 -0.91 5.17
CA LEU A 145 3.25 -0.67 6.13
C LEU A 145 3.15 -1.79 7.15
N LYS A 146 3.06 -1.42 8.43
CA LYS A 146 2.86 -2.38 9.52
C LYS A 146 1.50 -2.25 10.19
N PHE A 147 0.92 -3.38 10.57
CA PHE A 147 -0.25 -3.45 11.42
C PHE A 147 -0.17 -4.64 12.36
N SER A 148 -0.50 -4.43 13.64
CA SER A 148 -0.31 -5.47 14.67
C SER A 148 1.12 -6.02 14.61
N ASN A 149 1.29 -7.33 14.44
CA ASN A 149 2.57 -8.01 14.27
C ASN A 149 2.83 -8.40 12.81
N LYS A 150 2.32 -7.64 11.84
CA LYS A 150 2.48 -7.92 10.42
C LYS A 150 3.12 -6.74 9.70
N LEU A 151 4.10 -7.03 8.86
CA LEU A 151 4.77 -6.07 7.99
C LEU A 151 4.44 -6.43 6.54
N ILE A 152 3.87 -5.48 5.80
CA ILE A 152 3.51 -5.66 4.40
C ILE A 152 4.71 -5.27 3.54
N LEU A 153 5.18 -6.19 2.69
CA LEU A 153 6.29 -5.98 1.77
C LEU A 153 5.88 -6.39 0.34
N LYS A 154 6.16 -5.49 -0.60
CA LYS A 154 6.16 -5.80 -2.04
C LYS A 154 7.45 -6.52 -2.43
N PRO A 155 7.40 -7.76 -2.98
CA PRO A 155 8.57 -8.46 -3.51
C PRO A 155 9.31 -7.65 -4.57
N LEU A 156 10.63 -7.79 -4.62
CA LEU A 156 11.46 -7.13 -5.60
C LEU A 156 11.37 -7.90 -6.92
N ALA A 157 10.77 -7.30 -7.94
CA ALA A 157 10.67 -7.89 -9.26
C ALA A 157 11.99 -7.74 -10.04
N GLU A 158 12.25 -8.63 -11.00
CA GLU A 158 13.50 -8.65 -11.77
C GLU A 158 13.63 -7.46 -12.71
N TYR A 159 12.53 -6.99 -13.30
CA TYR A 159 12.54 -5.78 -14.15
C TYR A 159 13.11 -4.55 -13.42
N MET A 160 12.91 -4.46 -12.09
CA MET A 160 13.43 -3.36 -11.28
C MET A 160 14.95 -3.37 -11.14
N LEU A 161 15.61 -4.49 -11.42
CA LEU A 161 17.07 -4.64 -11.39
C LEU A 161 17.70 -4.51 -12.78
N SER A 162 16.90 -4.49 -13.85
CA SER A 162 17.38 -4.40 -15.23
C SER A 162 17.70 -2.97 -15.65
N HIS A 163 18.98 -2.70 -15.93
CA HIS A 163 19.40 -1.38 -16.40
C HIS A 163 18.75 -0.98 -17.73
N THR A 164 18.59 -1.92 -18.66
CA THR A 164 17.95 -1.66 -19.96
C THR A 164 16.48 -1.27 -19.77
N PHE A 165 15.76 -2.00 -18.91
CA PHE A 165 14.37 -1.68 -18.58
C PHE A 165 14.23 -0.27 -17.98
N TRP A 166 15.12 0.11 -17.07
CA TRP A 166 15.16 1.46 -16.51
C TRP A 166 15.39 2.52 -17.58
N SER A 167 16.35 2.28 -18.48
CA SER A 167 16.73 3.22 -19.54
C SER A 167 15.59 3.41 -20.54
N GLU A 168 14.91 2.33 -20.92
CA GLU A 168 13.90 2.31 -21.99
C GLU A 168 12.50 2.74 -21.50
N HIS A 169 12.12 2.42 -20.26
CA HIS A 169 10.74 2.61 -19.78
C HIS A 169 10.59 3.54 -18.57
N ILE A 170 11.58 3.63 -17.68
CA ILE A 170 11.46 4.46 -16.45
C ILE A 170 12.06 5.85 -16.66
N CYS A 171 13.25 5.93 -17.26
CA CYS A 171 13.98 7.19 -17.44
C CYS A 171 13.46 8.03 -18.61
N THR A 172 12.81 7.39 -19.59
CA THR A 172 12.15 8.03 -20.73
C THR A 172 10.80 8.66 -20.37
N TYR A 173 10.28 8.38 -19.17
CA TYR A 173 9.00 8.91 -18.74
C TYR A 173 9.04 10.44 -18.62
N PRO A 174 7.99 11.19 -19.03
CA PRO A 174 8.04 12.65 -19.11
C PRO A 174 8.33 13.37 -17.78
N THR A 175 8.18 12.69 -16.65
CA THR A 175 8.41 13.26 -15.33
C THR A 175 9.35 12.37 -14.51
N ASP A 176 10.01 12.94 -13.51
CA ASP A 176 10.89 12.19 -12.60
C ASP A 176 10.13 11.32 -11.56
N THR A 177 8.80 11.22 -11.68
CA THR A 177 7.95 10.56 -10.68
C THR A 177 8.19 9.07 -10.61
N LEU A 178 8.21 8.37 -11.75
CA LEU A 178 8.50 6.93 -11.81
C LEU A 178 9.93 6.63 -11.34
N HIS A 179 10.90 7.43 -11.77
CA HIS A 179 12.29 7.31 -11.34
C HIS A 179 12.41 7.45 -9.82
N LYS A 180 11.82 8.49 -9.23
CA LYS A 180 11.81 8.70 -7.77
C LYS A 180 11.11 7.58 -7.01
N SER A 181 9.99 7.07 -7.53
CA SER A 181 9.25 5.95 -6.92
C SER A 181 10.05 4.65 -6.98
N GLY A 182 10.61 4.31 -8.14
CA GLY A 182 11.46 3.13 -8.34
C GLY A 182 12.74 3.18 -7.51
N SER A 183 13.42 4.34 -7.47
CA SER A 183 14.65 4.54 -6.69
C SER A 183 14.38 4.40 -5.21
N GLY A 184 13.24 4.93 -4.73
CA GLY A 184 12.81 4.76 -3.36
C GLY A 184 12.46 3.31 -3.00
N PHE A 185 11.89 2.55 -3.94
CA PHE A 185 11.61 1.13 -3.76
C PHE A 185 12.88 0.27 -3.71
N LEU A 186 13.89 0.56 -4.53
CA LEU A 186 15.19 -0.10 -4.41
C LEU A 186 15.87 0.26 -3.08
N LEU A 187 15.84 1.55 -2.71
CA LEU A 187 16.41 2.02 -1.45
C LEU A 187 15.78 1.36 -0.22
N SER A 188 14.48 1.05 -0.24
CA SER A 188 13.84 0.35 0.87
C SER A 188 14.40 -1.07 1.06
N TYR A 189 14.74 -1.76 -0.02
CA TYR A 189 15.41 -3.06 0.05
C TYR A 189 16.86 -2.96 0.55
N ILE A 190 17.58 -1.89 0.20
CA ILE A 190 18.91 -1.60 0.76
C ILE A 190 18.85 -1.46 2.29
N TRP A 191 17.79 -0.87 2.83
CA TRP A 191 17.59 -0.79 4.29
C TRP A 191 17.21 -2.13 4.93
N LEU A 192 16.46 -2.97 4.22
CA LEU A 192 16.03 -4.27 4.72
C LEU A 192 17.19 -5.29 4.72
N LEU A 193 18.10 -5.21 3.76
CA LEU A 193 19.13 -6.23 3.49
C LEU A 193 20.53 -5.75 3.86
N THR A 194 20.82 -5.73 5.16
CA THR A 194 22.08 -5.21 5.70
C THR A 194 23.14 -6.26 5.99
N SER A 195 22.76 -7.54 6.03
CA SER A 195 23.63 -8.65 6.38
C SER A 195 23.32 -9.91 5.55
N PRO A 196 24.24 -10.90 5.50
CA PRO A 196 23.97 -12.19 4.87
C PRO A 196 22.75 -12.91 5.46
N LEU A 197 22.50 -12.72 6.77
CA LEU A 197 21.31 -13.25 7.44
C LEU A 197 20.02 -12.63 6.88
N ASP A 198 20.01 -11.31 6.66
CA ASP A 198 18.87 -10.62 6.06
C ASP A 198 18.60 -11.12 4.64
N LEU A 199 19.66 -11.33 3.85
CA LEU A 199 19.54 -11.87 2.50
C LEU A 199 18.93 -13.27 2.51
N LYS A 200 19.43 -14.16 3.39
CA LYS A 200 18.86 -15.50 3.55
C LYS A 200 17.38 -15.45 3.92
N LEU A 201 17.03 -14.62 4.90
CA LEU A 201 15.63 -14.42 5.30
C LEU A 201 14.76 -13.91 4.15
N ALA A 202 15.29 -13.02 3.30
CA ALA A 202 14.55 -12.49 2.17
C ALA A 202 14.29 -13.54 1.08
N HIS A 203 15.23 -14.45 0.84
CA HIS A 203 15.05 -15.63 -0.01
C HIS A 203 14.03 -16.61 0.58
N ASP A 204 14.17 -16.95 1.87
CA ASP A 204 13.22 -17.84 2.58
C ASP A 204 11.77 -17.29 2.54
N LEU A 205 11.64 -15.96 2.41
CA LEU A 205 10.37 -15.25 2.33
C LEU A 205 9.96 -14.91 0.88
N PHE A 206 10.65 -15.40 -0.15
CA PHE A 206 10.32 -15.11 -1.56
C PHE A 206 10.21 -13.61 -1.89
N LEU A 207 11.05 -12.78 -1.25
CA LEU A 207 11.07 -11.33 -1.45
C LEU A 207 12.04 -10.89 -2.54
N LEU A 208 12.92 -11.79 -3.00
CA LEU A 208 14.00 -11.52 -3.94
C LEU A 208 14.02 -12.59 -5.04
N PRO A 209 14.49 -12.22 -6.25
CA PRO A 209 14.87 -13.17 -7.29
C PRO A 209 15.97 -14.13 -6.82
N SER A 210 15.84 -15.41 -7.18
CA SER A 210 16.71 -16.52 -6.72
C SER A 210 18.19 -16.32 -7.07
N PHE A 211 18.51 -15.62 -8.15
CA PHE A 211 19.89 -15.37 -8.60
C PHE A 211 20.68 -14.38 -7.72
N ILE A 212 20.02 -13.66 -6.79
CA ILE A 212 20.68 -12.62 -5.99
C ILE A 212 21.54 -13.26 -4.89
N THR A 213 22.85 -13.23 -5.08
CA THR A 213 23.84 -13.64 -4.07
C THR A 213 24.28 -12.45 -3.21
N TRP A 214 24.89 -12.73 -2.05
CA TRP A 214 25.40 -11.66 -1.17
C TRP A 214 26.52 -10.84 -1.81
N HIS A 215 27.40 -11.48 -2.59
CA HIS A 215 28.44 -10.76 -3.31
C HIS A 215 27.84 -9.82 -4.36
N TRP A 216 26.88 -10.33 -5.15
CA TRP A 216 26.15 -9.52 -6.13
C TRP A 216 25.44 -8.33 -5.47
N TRP A 217 24.71 -8.59 -4.37
CA TRP A 217 23.97 -7.57 -3.62
C TRP A 217 24.88 -6.47 -3.10
N LYS A 218 26.02 -6.80 -2.48
CA LYS A 218 26.97 -5.79 -2.00
C LYS A 218 27.49 -4.89 -3.12
N THR A 219 27.86 -5.47 -4.26
CA THR A 219 28.37 -4.71 -5.40
C THR A 219 27.27 -3.84 -6.01
N PHE A 220 26.02 -4.31 -6.03
CA PHE A 220 24.85 -3.54 -6.47
C PHE A 220 24.57 -2.35 -5.55
N VAL A 221 24.58 -2.58 -4.22
CA VAL A 221 24.35 -1.52 -3.22
C VAL A 221 25.40 -0.42 -3.30
N ALA A 222 26.68 -0.77 -3.44
CA ALA A 222 27.76 0.22 -3.54
C ALA A 222 27.54 1.17 -4.74
N ASP A 223 27.31 0.58 -5.91
CA ASP A 223 27.01 1.30 -7.15
C ASP A 223 25.72 2.12 -7.07
N PHE A 224 24.67 1.59 -6.45
CA PHE A 224 23.43 2.35 -6.25
C PHE A 224 23.64 3.61 -5.39
N LEU A 225 24.45 3.49 -4.33
CA LEU A 225 24.72 4.61 -3.41
C LEU A 225 25.66 5.66 -4.01
N ASP A 226 26.42 5.33 -5.06
CA ASP A 226 27.19 6.31 -5.82
C ASP A 226 26.29 7.23 -6.66
N HIS A 227 25.09 6.75 -7.02
CA HIS A 227 24.10 7.51 -7.81
C HIS A 227 23.04 8.18 -6.93
N ILE A 228 22.57 7.51 -5.87
CA ILE A 228 21.47 7.97 -5.01
C ILE A 228 21.97 8.32 -3.61
N ASP A 229 21.77 9.59 -3.21
CA ASP A 229 22.06 10.03 -1.85
C ASP A 229 21.01 9.51 -0.85
N ALA A 230 21.38 8.43 -0.15
CA ALA A 230 20.55 7.79 0.87
C ALA A 230 20.35 8.61 2.15
N ASN A 231 21.08 9.73 2.33
CA ASN A 231 20.93 10.62 3.47
C ASN A 231 20.04 11.82 3.13
N ALA A 232 20.26 12.46 1.98
CA ALA A 232 19.47 13.62 1.57
C ALA A 232 18.09 13.27 1.02
N LEU A 233 17.92 12.08 0.43
CA LEU A 233 16.63 11.54 -0.06
C LEU A 233 15.86 12.43 -1.06
N HIS A 234 16.51 13.44 -1.65
CA HIS A 234 15.89 14.36 -2.62
C HIS A 234 15.60 13.69 -3.98
N GLN A 235 16.31 12.60 -4.27
CA GLN A 235 16.20 11.81 -5.51
C GLN A 235 15.16 10.69 -5.42
N VAL A 236 14.51 10.50 -4.27
CA VAL A 236 13.50 9.46 -4.07
C VAL A 236 12.15 10.06 -3.75
N ASN A 237 11.09 9.27 -3.97
CA ASN A 237 9.73 9.69 -3.68
C ASN A 237 9.59 10.00 -2.18
N LYS A 238 8.93 11.09 -1.83
CA LYS A 238 8.75 11.58 -0.45
C LYS A 238 8.08 10.57 0.49
N ARG A 239 7.40 9.55 -0.04
CA ARG A 239 6.97 8.40 0.77
C ARG A 239 8.17 7.76 1.49
N PHE A 240 9.27 7.51 0.78
CA PHE A 240 10.43 6.83 1.33
C PHE A 240 11.28 7.73 2.25
N HIS A 241 10.90 8.98 2.51
CA HIS A 241 11.46 9.73 3.65
C HIS A 241 11.12 9.09 4.99
N TYR A 242 10.12 8.21 4.98
CA TYR A 242 9.73 7.35 6.10
C TYR A 242 9.97 5.89 5.71
N GLY A 243 10.63 5.13 6.58
CA GLY A 243 10.76 3.69 6.49
C GLY A 243 9.44 2.99 6.80
N ASP A 244 9.33 2.36 7.97
CA ASP A 244 8.10 1.66 8.34
C ASP A 244 7.03 2.58 8.94
N LEU A 245 5.85 2.57 8.32
CA LEU A 245 4.71 3.37 8.75
C LEU A 245 3.59 2.51 9.34
N ARG A 246 2.92 3.03 10.38
CA ARG A 246 1.81 2.32 11.03
C ARG A 246 0.52 2.50 10.24
N LEU A 247 0.04 1.43 9.60
CA LEU A 247 -1.20 1.43 8.82
C LEU A 247 -2.42 1.87 9.65
N GLY A 248 -2.48 1.52 10.94
CA GLY A 248 -3.56 1.96 11.82
C GLY A 248 -3.65 3.48 11.95
N ARG A 249 -2.50 4.17 11.97
CA ARG A 249 -2.42 5.63 12.05
C ARG A 249 -2.71 6.27 10.69
N ILE A 250 -2.21 5.69 9.61
CA ILE A 250 -2.59 6.10 8.24
C ILE A 250 -4.11 6.02 8.03
N ASN A 251 -4.74 4.92 8.46
CA ASN A 251 -6.19 4.78 8.43
C ASN A 251 -6.91 5.88 9.23
N SER A 252 -6.35 6.29 10.36
CA SER A 252 -6.91 7.38 11.17
C SER A 252 -6.79 8.72 10.45
N ILE A 253 -5.62 9.03 9.87
CA ILE A 253 -5.40 10.25 9.06
C ILE A 253 -6.40 10.31 7.91
N TYR A 254 -6.57 9.21 7.18
CA TYR A 254 -7.51 9.14 6.06
C TYR A 254 -8.97 9.33 6.50
N ARG A 255 -9.37 8.72 7.61
CA ARG A 255 -10.74 8.88 8.15
C ARG A 255 -11.01 10.31 8.61
N THR A 256 -10.02 10.99 9.21
CA THR A 256 -10.18 12.37 9.66
C THR A 256 -10.15 13.36 8.48
N ARG A 257 -9.18 13.23 7.57
CA ARG A 257 -8.99 14.18 6.46
C ARG A 257 -10.02 14.03 5.35
N TYR A 258 -10.47 12.80 5.11
CA TYR A 258 -11.42 12.42 4.07
C TYR A 258 -12.64 11.76 4.71
N CYS A 259 -13.17 12.34 5.78
CA CYS A 259 -14.34 11.81 6.50
C CYS A 259 -15.52 11.55 5.56
N HIS A 260 -15.83 12.44 4.62
CA HIS A 260 -16.97 12.25 3.72
C HIS A 260 -16.85 11.05 2.76
N THR A 261 -15.64 10.57 2.45
CA THR A 261 -15.43 9.50 1.45
C THR A 261 -14.80 8.22 2.03
N HIS A 262 -14.01 8.33 3.09
CA HIS A 262 -13.20 7.23 3.64
C HIS A 262 -13.50 6.94 5.12
N PHE A 263 -14.58 7.49 5.70
CA PHE A 263 -14.90 7.28 7.12
C PHE A 263 -14.99 5.82 7.53
N VAL A 264 -15.56 4.96 6.68
CA VAL A 264 -15.72 3.52 6.94
C VAL A 264 -14.53 2.71 6.42
N ARG A 265 -14.01 3.07 5.24
CA ARG A 265 -13.02 2.25 4.52
C ARG A 265 -11.58 2.50 4.97
N GLY A 266 -11.24 3.73 5.36
CA GLY A 266 -9.86 4.14 5.67
C GLY A 266 -8.93 4.03 4.46
N TYR A 267 -7.62 3.91 4.69
CA TYR A 267 -6.62 3.76 3.64
C TYR A 267 -6.56 2.32 3.10
N LEU A 268 -6.45 1.32 3.97
CA LEU A 268 -6.60 -0.09 3.56
C LEU A 268 -7.76 -0.73 4.32
N TYR A 269 -8.72 -1.27 3.56
CA TYR A 269 -9.90 -1.96 4.10
C TYR A 269 -9.53 -3.40 4.46
N GLY A 270 -9.32 -3.66 5.75
CA GLY A 270 -9.15 -5.02 6.24
C GLY A 270 -10.50 -5.68 6.44
N TYR A 271 -10.84 -6.70 5.63
CA TYR A 271 -12.09 -7.46 5.72
C TYR A 271 -12.37 -8.08 7.11
N ASN A 272 -11.35 -8.21 7.97
CA ASN A 272 -11.46 -8.82 9.31
C ASN A 272 -11.35 -7.82 10.48
N ARG A 273 -11.44 -6.50 10.24
CA ARG A 273 -11.16 -5.50 11.29
C ARG A 273 -12.34 -5.15 12.20
N TYR A 274 -13.58 -5.52 11.85
CA TYR A 274 -14.70 -5.29 12.76
C TYR A 274 -14.47 -6.06 14.05
N VAL A 275 -14.22 -7.37 13.96
CA VAL A 275 -13.94 -8.23 15.12
C VAL A 275 -12.79 -7.70 15.99
N VAL A 276 -11.64 -7.36 15.39
CA VAL A 276 -10.47 -6.86 16.14
C VAL A 276 -10.70 -5.47 16.74
N PHE A 277 -11.44 -4.59 16.05
CA PHE A 277 -11.83 -3.29 16.58
C PHE A 277 -12.74 -3.45 17.79
N PHE A 278 -13.78 -4.29 17.67
CA PHE A 278 -14.70 -4.58 18.77
C PHE A 278 -13.99 -5.28 19.92
N GLN A 279 -13.16 -6.30 19.70
CA GLN A 279 -12.39 -6.95 20.76
C GLN A 279 -11.52 -5.97 21.56
N ARG A 280 -10.80 -5.07 20.88
CA ARG A 280 -9.93 -4.10 21.54
C ARG A 280 -10.69 -3.00 22.29
N LYS A 281 -11.91 -2.68 21.84
CA LYS A 281 -12.79 -1.69 22.48
C LYS A 281 -13.70 -2.32 23.54
N PHE A 282 -13.98 -3.61 23.45
CA PHE A 282 -14.79 -4.36 24.39
C PHE A 282 -14.20 -4.33 25.80
N GLY A 283 -12.87 -4.39 25.93
CA GLY A 283 -12.21 -4.22 27.24
C GLY A 283 -12.51 -2.87 27.89
N TRP A 284 -12.53 -1.77 27.12
CA TRP A 284 -12.90 -0.45 27.65
C TRP A 284 -14.39 -0.37 28.00
N ILE A 285 -15.25 -0.97 27.19
CA ILE A 285 -16.69 -1.07 27.48
C ILE A 285 -16.93 -1.87 28.77
N LEU A 286 -16.21 -2.99 28.94
CA LEU A 286 -16.26 -3.83 30.12
C LEU A 286 -15.81 -3.06 31.37
N ILE A 287 -14.71 -2.29 31.29
CA ILE A 287 -14.25 -1.46 32.41
C ILE A 287 -15.33 -0.45 32.84
N VAL A 288 -15.93 0.25 31.88
CA VAL A 288 -17.02 1.22 32.16
C VAL A 288 -18.24 0.51 32.75
N PHE A 289 -18.60 -0.66 32.22
CA PHE A 289 -19.71 -1.47 32.71
C PHE A 289 -19.47 -1.97 34.14
N VAL A 290 -18.28 -2.50 34.45
CA VAL A 290 -17.90 -2.95 35.78
C VAL A 290 -17.92 -1.78 36.77
N PHE A 291 -17.38 -0.62 36.38
CA PHE A 291 -17.41 0.58 37.21
C PHE A 291 -18.84 1.02 37.53
N PHE A 292 -19.72 1.13 36.53
CA PHE A 292 -21.13 1.46 36.77
C PHE A 292 -21.84 0.42 37.61
N SER A 293 -21.60 -0.88 37.38
CA SER A 293 -22.20 -1.95 38.17
C SER A 293 -21.78 -1.88 39.64
N LEU A 294 -20.51 -1.58 39.91
CA LEU A 294 -19.98 -1.42 41.27
C LEU A 294 -20.60 -0.19 41.97
N VAL A 295 -20.69 0.95 41.28
CA VAL A 295 -21.32 2.16 41.81
C VAL A 295 -22.80 1.93 42.08
N LEU A 296 -23.51 1.29 41.14
CA LEU A 296 -24.93 0.95 41.31
C LEU A 296 -25.15 -0.01 42.49
N ALA A 297 -24.28 -1.02 42.67
CA ALA A 297 -24.34 -1.92 43.82
C ALA A 297 -24.10 -1.18 45.15
N ALA A 298 -23.11 -0.28 45.20
CA ALA A 298 -22.86 0.54 46.38
C ALA A 298 -24.05 1.47 46.71
N MET A 299 -24.69 2.03 45.67
CA MET A 299 -25.91 2.83 45.83
C MET A 299 -27.09 2.00 46.36
N GLN A 300 -27.26 0.76 45.89
CA GLN A 300 -28.29 -0.15 46.38
C GLN A 300 -28.10 -0.47 47.86
N VAL A 301 -26.86 -0.74 48.28
CA VAL A 301 -26.52 -0.94 49.70
C VAL A 301 -26.78 0.33 50.50
N GLY A 302 -26.33 1.50 50.04
CA GLY A 302 -26.56 2.77 50.71
C GLY A 302 -28.06 3.08 50.89
N ALA A 303 -28.88 2.78 49.89
CA ALA A 303 -30.33 2.97 49.94
C ALA A 303 -31.03 2.01 50.92
N SER A 304 -30.36 0.95 51.36
CA SER A 304 -30.89 -0.04 52.32
C SER A 304 -30.48 0.23 53.78
N VAL A 305 -29.58 1.19 54.03
CA VAL A 305 -29.01 1.48 55.35
C VAL A 305 -29.70 2.71 55.97
N ALA A 306 -30.28 2.56 57.16
CA ALA A 306 -31.23 3.51 57.76
C ALA A 306 -30.81 5.00 57.77
N PRO A 307 -29.54 5.36 58.08
CA PRO A 307 -29.07 6.76 57.99
C PRO A 307 -29.13 7.39 56.60
N LEU A 308 -28.96 6.59 55.53
CA LEU A 308 -28.96 7.07 54.15
C LEU A 308 -30.32 6.85 53.46
N ALA A 309 -31.06 5.83 53.87
CA ALA A 309 -32.38 5.50 53.33
C ALA A 309 -33.45 6.56 53.69
N SER A 310 -33.25 7.28 54.80
CA SER A 310 -34.14 8.38 55.24
C SER A 310 -33.78 9.73 54.61
N GLU A 311 -32.60 9.86 53.99
CA GLU A 311 -32.11 11.09 53.38
C GLU A 311 -32.61 11.28 51.94
N THR A 312 -33.56 12.19 51.76
CA THR A 312 -34.20 12.45 50.46
C THR A 312 -33.22 12.95 49.39
N ALA A 313 -32.17 13.69 49.78
CA ALA A 313 -31.13 14.16 48.87
C ALA A 313 -30.27 13.00 48.31
N PHE A 314 -30.01 11.98 49.13
CA PHE A 314 -29.30 10.77 48.72
C PHE A 314 -30.13 9.97 47.71
N LEU A 315 -31.40 9.70 48.02
CA LEU A 315 -32.30 8.95 47.13
C LEU A 315 -32.51 9.65 45.77
N ARG A 316 -32.62 10.98 45.75
CA ARG A 316 -32.73 11.76 44.51
C ARG A 316 -31.45 11.65 43.65
N SER A 317 -30.29 11.64 44.30
CA SER A 317 -28.99 11.47 43.62
C SER A 317 -28.85 10.07 43.03
N CYS A 318 -29.26 9.03 43.77
CA CYS A 318 -29.30 7.65 43.28
C CYS A 318 -30.23 7.50 42.08
N PHE A 319 -31.44 8.06 42.15
CA PHE A 319 -32.39 8.05 41.03
C PHE A 319 -31.81 8.73 39.78
N GLY A 320 -31.21 9.92 39.93
CA GLY A 320 -30.58 10.63 38.83
C GLY A 320 -29.44 9.82 38.19
N PHE A 321 -28.61 9.18 38.99
CA PHE A 321 -27.50 8.35 38.49
C PHE A 321 -27.98 7.10 37.74
N VAL A 322 -29.02 6.42 38.25
CA VAL A 322 -29.63 5.26 37.59
C VAL A 322 -30.19 5.65 36.21
N VAL A 323 -31.00 6.71 36.16
CA VAL A 323 -31.59 7.20 34.91
C VAL A 323 -30.49 7.64 33.93
N ALA A 324 -29.49 8.39 34.38
CA ALA A 324 -28.37 8.82 33.54
C ALA A 324 -27.57 7.63 32.98
N SER A 325 -27.35 6.58 33.79
CA SER A 325 -26.65 5.36 33.36
C SER A 325 -27.46 4.59 32.31
N MET A 326 -28.77 4.44 32.50
CA MET A 326 -29.66 3.80 31.52
C MET A 326 -29.70 4.58 30.19
N VAL A 327 -29.85 5.90 30.26
CA VAL A 327 -29.85 6.78 29.08
C VAL A 327 -28.50 6.71 28.36
N SER A 328 -27.38 6.69 29.09
CA SER A 328 -26.04 6.57 28.51
C SER A 328 -25.86 5.27 27.72
N VAL A 329 -26.26 4.13 28.30
CA VAL A 329 -26.19 2.82 27.61
C VAL A 329 -27.09 2.82 26.37
N ALA A 330 -28.34 3.30 26.50
CA ALA A 330 -29.27 3.39 25.38
C ALA A 330 -28.75 4.32 24.26
N ALA A 331 -28.15 5.45 24.62
CA ALA A 331 -27.57 6.39 23.67
C ALA A 331 -26.38 5.77 22.92
N VAL A 332 -25.47 5.08 23.62
CA VAL A 332 -24.34 4.40 22.99
C VAL A 332 -24.82 3.32 22.03
N LEU A 333 -25.78 2.48 22.43
CA LEU A 333 -26.36 1.46 21.56
C LEU A 333 -27.08 2.07 20.35
N GLY A 334 -27.83 3.16 20.56
CA GLY A 334 -28.51 3.90 19.50
C GLY A 334 -27.52 4.48 18.47
N VAL A 335 -26.45 5.12 18.93
CA VAL A 335 -25.38 5.65 18.06
C VAL A 335 -24.74 4.52 17.25
N VAL A 336 -24.39 3.39 17.88
CA VAL A 336 -23.81 2.24 17.19
C VAL A 336 -24.78 1.68 16.14
N ALA A 337 -26.07 1.54 16.49
CA ALA A 337 -27.09 1.06 15.57
C ALA A 337 -27.29 2.00 14.37
N VAL A 338 -27.35 3.32 14.60
CA VAL A 338 -27.48 4.32 13.53
C VAL A 338 -26.27 4.30 12.62
N VAL A 339 -25.05 4.25 13.16
CA VAL A 339 -23.81 4.17 12.37
C VAL A 339 -23.77 2.87 11.55
N PHE A 340 -24.16 1.74 12.16
CA PHE A 340 -24.20 0.45 11.49
C PHE A 340 -25.23 0.42 10.37
N LEU A 341 -26.48 0.80 10.64
CA LEU A 341 -27.56 0.85 9.66
C LEU A 341 -27.26 1.83 8.53
N GLY A 342 -26.78 3.03 8.85
CA GLY A 342 -26.39 4.03 7.86
C GLY A 342 -25.27 3.52 6.95
N THR A 343 -24.24 2.90 7.52
CA THR A 343 -23.13 2.29 6.76
C THR A 343 -23.62 1.13 5.89
N PHE A 344 -24.49 0.27 6.43
CA PHE A 344 -25.05 -0.88 5.73
C PHE A 344 -25.89 -0.44 4.54
N LEU A 345 -26.83 0.48 4.74
CA LEU A 345 -27.70 1.01 3.68
C LEU A 345 -26.90 1.75 2.62
N PHE A 346 -25.93 2.58 3.01
CA PHE A 346 -25.03 3.25 2.06
C PHE A 346 -24.22 2.25 1.23
N ASN A 347 -23.59 1.27 1.88
CA ASN A 347 -22.78 0.26 1.18
C ASN A 347 -23.65 -0.63 0.29
N MET A 348 -24.86 -0.97 0.71
CA MET A 348 -25.85 -1.70 -0.09
C MET A 348 -26.25 -0.90 -1.33
N GLY A 349 -26.62 0.38 -1.17
CA GLY A 349 -26.97 1.26 -2.27
C GLY A 349 -25.80 1.47 -3.24
N ALA A 350 -24.60 1.69 -2.72
CA ALA A 350 -23.38 1.80 -3.52
C ALA A 350 -23.08 0.50 -4.28
N ALA A 351 -23.23 -0.67 -3.66
CA ALA A 351 -23.01 -1.96 -4.30
C ALA A 351 -24.03 -2.25 -5.41
N ILE A 352 -25.32 -1.99 -5.15
CA ILE A 352 -26.39 -2.15 -6.16
C ILE A 352 -26.16 -1.18 -7.32
N GLY A 353 -25.85 0.09 -7.02
CA GLY A 353 -25.59 1.12 -8.03
C GLY A 353 -24.36 0.79 -8.88
N HIS A 354 -23.27 0.36 -8.26
CA HIS A 354 -22.05 -0.06 -8.95
C HIS A 354 -22.32 -1.29 -9.84
N SER A 355 -23.01 -2.31 -9.34
CA SER A 355 -23.39 -3.50 -10.12
C SER A 355 -24.20 -3.14 -11.37
N ARG A 356 -25.22 -2.26 -11.23
CA ARG A 356 -26.03 -1.79 -12.36
C ARG A 356 -25.21 -1.00 -13.38
N ARG A 357 -24.34 -0.09 -12.93
CA ARG A 357 -23.46 0.70 -13.81
C ARG A 357 -22.47 -0.18 -14.56
N MET A 358 -21.78 -1.08 -13.86
CA MET A 358 -20.82 -2.00 -14.47
C MET A 358 -21.48 -2.91 -15.51
N ARG A 359 -22.72 -3.37 -15.25
CA ARG A 359 -23.48 -4.14 -16.23
C ARG A 359 -23.81 -3.32 -17.48
N ALA A 360 -24.32 -2.10 -17.30
CA ALA A 360 -24.66 -1.22 -18.42
C ALA A 360 -23.42 -0.83 -19.25
N GLU A 361 -22.28 -0.55 -18.62
CA GLU A 361 -21.03 -0.25 -19.32
C GLU A 361 -20.49 -1.46 -20.09
N ARG A 362 -20.56 -2.67 -19.51
CA ARG A 362 -20.20 -3.91 -20.22
C ARG A 362 -21.09 -4.15 -21.44
N GLU A 363 -22.40 -3.94 -21.30
CA GLU A 363 -23.35 -4.04 -22.42
C GLU A 363 -23.07 -2.98 -23.50
N ARG A 364 -22.71 -1.75 -23.12
CA ARG A 364 -22.30 -0.70 -24.07
C ARG A 364 -21.03 -1.08 -24.81
N MET A 365 -19.98 -1.51 -24.11
CA MET A 365 -18.71 -1.94 -24.70
C MET A 365 -18.89 -3.14 -25.64
N ALA A 366 -19.78 -4.08 -25.31
CA ALA A 366 -20.11 -5.20 -26.19
C ALA A 366 -20.74 -4.71 -27.51
N ARG A 367 -21.74 -3.82 -27.42
CA ARG A 367 -22.42 -3.24 -28.60
C ARG A 367 -21.49 -2.40 -29.47
N GLU A 368 -20.59 -1.62 -28.88
CA GLU A 368 -19.58 -0.84 -29.62
C GLU A 368 -18.64 -1.76 -30.41
N ARG A 369 -18.24 -2.90 -29.84
CA ARG A 369 -17.41 -3.90 -30.54
C ARG A 369 -18.16 -4.60 -31.68
N GLU A 370 -19.42 -4.96 -31.45
CA GLU A 370 -20.28 -5.57 -32.48
C GLU A 370 -20.58 -4.60 -33.63
N GLY A 371 -20.90 -3.34 -33.31
CA GLY A 371 -21.14 -2.28 -34.30
C GLY A 371 -19.87 -1.88 -35.07
N GLY A 372 -18.71 -1.86 -34.42
CA GLY A 372 -17.42 -1.59 -35.06
C GLY A 372 -16.98 -2.68 -36.05
N MET A 373 -17.32 -3.96 -35.79
CA MET A 373 -17.08 -5.04 -36.76
C MET A 373 -18.04 -4.97 -37.97
N GLY A 374 -19.26 -4.46 -37.79
CA GLY A 374 -20.24 -4.31 -38.89
C GLY A 374 -19.86 -3.27 -39.94
N VAL A 375 -19.13 -2.21 -39.56
CA VAL A 375 -18.72 -1.14 -40.50
C VAL A 375 -17.48 -1.55 -41.33
N GLY A 376 -16.63 -2.44 -40.82
CA GLY A 376 -15.44 -2.93 -41.53
C GLY A 376 -15.71 -3.95 -42.65
N MET A 377 -16.91 -4.52 -42.71
CA MET A 377 -17.28 -5.59 -43.64
C MET A 377 -18.23 -5.16 -44.77
N GLY A 378 -18.72 -3.91 -44.75
CA GLY A 378 -19.67 -3.36 -45.74
C GLY A 378 -19.04 -2.57 -46.91
N GLY A 379 -17.70 -2.49 -46.99
CA GLY A 379 -16.99 -1.64 -47.94
C GLY A 379 -16.13 -2.39 -48.96
N ARG A 380 -16.63 -3.47 -49.56
CA ARG A 380 -16.00 -4.01 -50.78
C ARG A 380 -17.01 -4.81 -51.61
N LYS A 381 -17.12 -4.43 -52.89
CA LYS A 381 -18.06 -4.87 -53.94
C LYS A 381 -19.33 -4.02 -53.90
N ASP A 382 -19.53 -3.06 -54.79
CA ASP A 382 -19.45 -3.18 -56.25
C ASP A 382 -18.87 -1.91 -56.92
N VAL A 383 -17.81 -2.09 -57.73
CA VAL A 383 -17.63 -1.60 -59.12
C VAL A 383 -16.53 -2.45 -59.75
#